data_AF-A0AA38VTF5-F1
#
_entry.id   AF-A0AA38VTF5-F1
#
_cell.length_a   1.000
_cell.length_b   1.000
_cell.length_c   1.000
_cell.angle_alpha   90.00
_cell.angle_beta   90.00
_cell.angle_gamma   90.00
#
_symmetry.space_group_name_H-M   'P 1'
#
loop_
_entity.id
_entity.type
_entity.pdbx_description
1 polymer ?
#
loop_
_entity_poly.entity_id
_entity_poly.type
_entity_poly.pdbx_seq_one_letter_code
_entity_poly.pdbx_strand_id
1 'polypeptide(L)'
;MENFITGYPGHEHEHRAALAAVLGKEKAEFFFSRLIHHFFTEADAAFFASVGFNCLRVPFNYRHFMDDANPDVIKKSGFELLDRIVSLCAQHNIYVVLDLHAVPGGQNQDWHSDSGLNRALFWEFRDFQDRAVQLWTAIAKHYAGNPVIAGYNPLNEPADPEHTRLIAWYERAEKAIRAVDPDHMLFVDGNTYAMDFTHFPVKSPLPNTVYACHDYSMMGFPGMEQYAGTEQQKAKLRHNFERKVEYMRAAGVPIWNGEFGPVYADADADPEAAATNANRFALLREQLRVYRDMGGVSWSIWTYKDIGYQGMVHVRKDSPYLRLIRPFLEKKQRLGLDFWGAVDRTAVENDVYSPFINKLKEMVPEHLQTRKYPPVWTFQRQVERAVRECLLSEYLGWEMAELFKDKTEDELEELAASFNLENCVERSKLNEILRAEVIDAPKTEKAVV
;
A
#
# COMPACT_ATOMS: atom_id res chain seq x y z
N MET A 1 6.09 -1.99 -5.87
CA MET A 1 6.93 -1.59 -4.72
C MET A 1 6.49 -0.22 -4.26
N GLU A 2 6.73 0.11 -3.01
CA GLU A 2 6.38 1.40 -2.45
C GLU A 2 7.60 2.18 -1.97
N ASN A 3 7.52 3.51 -2.04
CA ASN A 3 8.66 4.40 -1.93
C ASN A 3 9.34 4.34 -0.54
N PHE A 4 8.56 4.22 0.53
CA PHE A 4 9.08 4.09 1.88
C PHE A 4 9.52 2.66 2.21
N ILE A 5 9.03 1.65 1.47
CA ILE A 5 9.37 0.23 1.72
C ILE A 5 10.82 -0.05 1.35
N THR A 6 11.32 0.61 0.30
CA THR A 6 12.68 0.40 -0.22
C THR A 6 13.52 1.67 -0.28
N GLY A 7 12.94 2.85 0.02
CA GLY A 7 13.67 4.09 0.24
C GLY A 7 13.78 5.04 -0.95
N TYR A 8 13.35 4.64 -2.15
CA TYR A 8 13.31 5.53 -3.31
C TYR A 8 12.26 6.65 -3.14
N PRO A 9 12.37 7.78 -3.84
CA PRO A 9 11.35 8.83 -3.85
C PRO A 9 10.37 8.66 -5.03
N GLY A 10 9.15 9.18 -4.92
CA GLY A 10 8.21 9.19 -6.05
C GLY A 10 7.69 7.80 -6.42
N HIS A 11 7.77 7.45 -7.71
CA HIS A 11 7.07 6.31 -8.30
C HIS A 11 8.01 5.14 -8.63
N GLU A 12 7.47 3.92 -8.61
CA GLU A 12 8.26 2.70 -8.86
C GLU A 12 8.83 2.68 -10.28
N HIS A 13 8.04 3.05 -11.29
CA HIS A 13 8.48 3.02 -12.69
C HIS A 13 9.63 4.00 -12.95
N GLU A 14 9.63 5.18 -12.31
CA GLU A 14 10.72 6.16 -12.37
C GLU A 14 11.99 5.59 -11.72
N HIS A 15 11.85 4.97 -10.54
CA HIS A 15 12.97 4.33 -9.86
C HIS A 15 13.58 3.18 -10.70
N ARG A 16 12.74 2.35 -11.30
CA ARG A 16 13.17 1.28 -12.21
C ARG A 16 13.90 1.83 -13.44
N ALA A 17 13.39 2.90 -14.04
CA ALA A 17 14.02 3.55 -15.19
C ALA A 17 15.38 4.15 -14.83
N ALA A 18 15.46 4.86 -13.70
CA ALA A 18 16.71 5.45 -13.22
C ALA A 18 17.79 4.39 -12.94
N LEU A 19 17.43 3.29 -12.26
CA LEU A 19 18.38 2.19 -12.05
C LEU A 19 18.79 1.50 -13.36
N ALA A 20 17.87 1.28 -14.30
CA ALA A 20 18.21 0.70 -15.59
C ALA A 20 19.19 1.58 -16.39
N ALA A 21 19.06 2.91 -16.29
CA ALA A 21 19.97 3.84 -16.94
C ALA A 21 21.36 3.89 -16.27
N VAL A 22 21.44 3.76 -14.94
CA VAL A 22 22.71 3.78 -14.21
C VAL A 22 23.45 2.44 -14.27
N LEU A 23 22.74 1.32 -14.09
CA LEU A 23 23.31 -0.03 -14.03
C LEU A 23 23.45 -0.70 -15.39
N GLY A 24 22.67 -0.24 -16.38
CA GLY A 24 22.35 -1.03 -17.56
C GLY A 24 21.15 -1.96 -17.31
N LYS A 25 20.41 -2.27 -18.38
CA LYS A 25 19.14 -3.01 -18.32
C LYS A 25 19.27 -4.38 -17.64
N GLU A 26 20.27 -5.17 -18.03
CA GLU A 26 20.46 -6.54 -17.54
C GLU A 26 20.69 -6.59 -16.02
N LYS A 27 21.58 -5.73 -15.51
CA LYS A 27 21.87 -5.64 -14.07
C LYS A 27 20.70 -5.09 -13.26
N ALA A 28 19.95 -4.14 -13.79
CA ALA A 28 18.75 -3.64 -13.13
C ALA A 28 17.66 -4.72 -13.05
N GLU A 29 17.42 -5.46 -14.14
CA GLU A 29 16.49 -6.60 -14.16
C GLU A 29 16.92 -7.69 -13.18
N PHE A 30 18.22 -8.03 -13.16
CA PHE A 30 18.80 -8.93 -12.16
C PHE A 30 18.51 -8.44 -10.74
N PHE A 31 18.89 -7.21 -10.40
CA PHE A 31 18.71 -6.65 -9.05
C PHE A 31 17.24 -6.71 -8.61
N PHE A 32 16.29 -6.24 -9.43
CA PHE A 32 14.88 -6.25 -9.04
C PHE A 32 14.30 -7.67 -8.95
N SER A 33 14.73 -8.60 -9.81
CA SER A 33 14.33 -10.00 -9.71
C SER A 33 14.79 -10.62 -8.39
N ARG A 34 16.04 -10.34 -8.00
CA ARG A 34 16.62 -10.83 -6.73
C ARG A 34 15.97 -10.15 -5.53
N LEU A 35 15.71 -8.85 -5.60
CA LEU A 35 15.00 -8.11 -4.56
C LEU A 35 13.61 -8.71 -4.31
N ILE A 36 12.80 -8.90 -5.35
CA ILE A 36 11.46 -9.51 -5.23
C ILE A 36 11.53 -10.96 -4.70
N HIS A 37 12.57 -11.70 -5.05
CA HIS A 37 12.80 -13.04 -4.52
C HIS A 37 13.07 -13.02 -3.02
N HIS A 38 14.05 -12.25 -2.57
CA HIS A 38 14.46 -12.16 -1.17
C HIS A 38 13.44 -11.45 -0.27
N PHE A 39 12.54 -10.65 -0.85
CA PHE A 39 11.50 -9.97 -0.09
C PHE A 39 10.50 -10.95 0.54
N PHE A 40 10.21 -12.07 -0.12
CA PHE A 40 9.31 -13.10 0.40
C PHE A 40 9.72 -14.50 -0.07
N THR A 41 10.17 -15.29 0.90
CA THR A 41 10.70 -16.64 0.78
C THR A 41 9.90 -17.62 1.65
N GLU A 42 10.26 -18.91 1.65
CA GLU A 42 9.65 -19.91 2.55
C GLU A 42 9.80 -19.52 4.02
N ALA A 43 10.94 -18.96 4.43
CA ALA A 43 11.15 -18.51 5.80
C ALA A 43 10.15 -17.41 6.21
N ASP A 44 9.81 -16.53 5.27
CA ASP A 44 8.81 -15.48 5.49
C ASP A 44 7.40 -16.05 5.65
N ALA A 45 7.01 -17.00 4.81
CA ALA A 45 5.73 -17.71 4.92
C ALA A 45 5.62 -18.52 6.22
N ALA A 46 6.69 -19.22 6.61
CA ALA A 46 6.77 -19.94 7.88
C ALA A 46 6.64 -19.01 9.08
N PHE A 47 7.34 -17.87 9.07
CA PHE A 47 7.22 -16.85 10.10
C PHE A 47 5.78 -16.28 10.18
N PHE A 48 5.19 -15.92 9.04
CA PHE A 48 3.82 -15.41 8.95
C PHE A 48 2.81 -16.38 9.57
N ALA A 49 2.88 -17.67 9.24
CA ALA A 49 2.08 -18.71 9.86
C ALA A 49 2.35 -18.87 11.37
N SER A 50 3.60 -18.73 11.81
CA SER A 50 3.98 -18.82 13.23
C SER A 50 3.41 -17.68 14.11
N VAL A 51 3.06 -16.54 13.52
CA VAL A 51 2.33 -15.46 14.19
C VAL A 51 0.86 -15.84 14.38
N GLY A 52 0.34 -16.76 13.56
CA GLY A 52 -1.04 -17.24 13.56
C GLY A 52 -1.87 -16.75 12.38
N PHE A 53 -1.27 -15.98 11.47
CA PHE A 53 -1.97 -15.44 10.31
C PHE A 53 -2.31 -16.50 9.28
N ASN A 54 -3.46 -16.31 8.63
CA ASN A 54 -4.06 -17.28 7.71
C ASN A 54 -4.34 -16.71 6.31
N CYS A 55 -4.12 -15.42 6.08
CA CYS A 55 -4.33 -14.80 4.77
C CYS A 55 -3.27 -13.73 4.49
N LEU A 56 -2.72 -13.75 3.28
CA LEU A 56 -1.76 -12.76 2.77
C LEU A 56 -2.41 -11.98 1.63
N ARG A 57 -2.56 -10.66 1.79
CA ARG A 57 -2.90 -9.74 0.69
C ARG A 57 -1.63 -9.41 -0.09
N VAL A 58 -1.59 -9.75 -1.37
CA VAL A 58 -0.42 -9.59 -2.25
C VAL A 58 -0.69 -8.48 -3.26
N PRO A 59 -0.24 -7.24 -2.99
CA PRO A 59 -0.33 -6.15 -3.95
C PRO A 59 0.65 -6.36 -5.11
N PHE A 60 0.18 -6.15 -6.34
CA PHE A 60 1.01 -6.22 -7.54
C PHE A 60 0.68 -5.10 -8.54
N ASN A 61 1.68 -4.75 -9.35
CA ASN A 61 1.60 -3.73 -10.37
C ASN A 61 1.32 -4.37 -11.75
N TYR A 62 0.39 -3.80 -12.52
CA TYR A 62 0.06 -4.31 -13.87
C TYR A 62 1.28 -4.43 -14.79
N ARG A 63 2.33 -3.62 -14.57
CA ARG A 63 3.57 -3.63 -15.37
C ARG A 63 4.35 -4.95 -15.30
N HIS A 64 4.07 -5.82 -14.33
CA HIS A 64 4.61 -7.19 -14.32
C HIS A 64 3.98 -8.08 -15.40
N PHE A 65 2.76 -7.73 -15.85
CA PHE A 65 1.95 -8.52 -16.76
C PHE A 65 1.79 -7.87 -18.14
N MET A 66 1.79 -6.54 -18.22
CA MET A 66 1.54 -5.81 -19.46
C MET A 66 2.65 -4.79 -19.72
N ASP A 67 2.90 -4.51 -21.00
CA ASP A 67 3.70 -3.38 -21.43
C ASP A 67 2.79 -2.37 -22.13
N ASP A 68 2.91 -1.08 -21.79
CA ASP A 68 2.04 -0.04 -22.37
C ASP A 68 2.15 0.07 -23.90
N ALA A 69 3.31 -0.30 -24.45
CA ALA A 69 3.57 -0.34 -25.88
C ALA A 69 2.95 -1.56 -26.59
N ASN A 70 2.68 -2.65 -25.86
CA ASN A 70 2.10 -3.89 -26.39
C ASN A 70 1.03 -4.44 -25.42
N PRO A 71 -0.06 -3.69 -25.18
CA PRO A 71 -1.01 -3.99 -24.12
C PRO A 71 -1.77 -5.30 -24.31
N ASP A 72 -1.87 -5.81 -25.55
CA ASP A 72 -2.54 -7.08 -25.82
C ASP A 72 -1.75 -8.33 -25.39
N VAL A 73 -0.47 -8.15 -25.04
CA VAL A 73 0.41 -9.24 -24.62
C VAL A 73 0.42 -9.33 -23.09
N ILE A 74 -0.12 -10.43 -22.56
CA ILE A 74 0.00 -10.77 -21.15
C ILE A 74 1.26 -11.61 -20.93
N LYS A 75 2.21 -11.08 -20.16
CA LYS A 75 3.52 -11.67 -19.87
C LYS A 75 3.40 -12.82 -18.88
N LYS A 76 4.00 -13.96 -19.22
CA LYS A 76 4.11 -15.14 -18.33
C LYS A 76 4.88 -14.84 -17.05
N SER A 77 5.89 -13.96 -17.12
CA SER A 77 6.75 -13.60 -15.98
C SER A 77 5.98 -13.03 -14.79
N GLY A 78 4.86 -12.31 -15.02
CA GLY A 78 4.01 -11.83 -13.92
C GLY A 78 3.37 -12.98 -13.14
N PHE A 79 2.91 -14.02 -13.84
CA PHE A 79 2.34 -15.22 -13.22
C PHE A 79 3.40 -16.00 -12.45
N GLU A 80 4.60 -16.16 -12.98
CA GLU A 80 5.69 -16.88 -12.30
C GLU A 80 6.04 -16.26 -10.94
N LEU A 81 5.97 -14.93 -10.84
CA LEU A 81 6.18 -14.23 -9.56
C LEU A 81 5.07 -14.53 -8.55
N LEU A 82 3.79 -14.47 -8.98
CA LEU A 82 2.65 -14.75 -8.12
C LEU A 82 2.55 -16.24 -7.76
N ASP A 83 2.75 -17.14 -8.71
CA ASP A 83 2.72 -18.60 -8.52
C ASP A 83 3.73 -19.05 -7.46
N ARG A 84 4.90 -18.39 -7.42
CA ARG A 84 5.88 -18.63 -6.35
C ARG A 84 5.29 -18.30 -4.98
N ILE A 85 4.71 -17.11 -4.82
CA ILE A 85 4.12 -16.66 -3.54
C ILE A 85 2.96 -17.59 -3.15
N VAL A 86 2.05 -17.87 -4.08
CA VAL A 86 0.90 -18.77 -3.88
C VAL A 86 1.38 -20.16 -3.45
N SER A 87 2.43 -20.70 -4.07
CA SER A 87 2.97 -22.02 -3.71
C SER A 87 3.57 -22.03 -2.30
N LEU A 88 4.30 -20.98 -1.90
CA LEU A 88 4.82 -20.83 -0.54
C LEU A 88 3.68 -20.73 0.48
N CYS A 89 2.66 -19.91 0.21
CA CYS A 89 1.50 -19.76 1.07
C CYS A 89 0.73 -21.09 1.24
N ALA A 90 0.57 -21.86 0.15
CA ALA A 90 -0.10 -23.17 0.17
C ALA A 90 0.58 -24.16 1.14
N GLN A 91 1.92 -24.19 1.16
CA GLN A 91 2.70 -25.07 2.04
C GLN A 91 2.50 -24.75 3.53
N HIS A 92 2.04 -23.53 3.84
CA HIS A 92 1.87 -23.02 5.20
C HIS A 92 0.39 -22.79 5.57
N ASN A 93 -0.57 -23.25 4.76
CA ASN A 93 -2.01 -23.03 4.95
C ASN A 93 -2.41 -21.55 5.06
N ILE A 94 -1.77 -20.71 4.25
CA ILE A 94 -2.07 -19.28 4.14
C ILE A 94 -2.86 -19.07 2.85
N TYR A 95 -4.05 -18.48 2.94
CA TYR A 95 -4.81 -18.01 1.79
C TYR A 95 -4.15 -16.77 1.17
N VAL A 96 -4.41 -16.53 -0.11
CA VAL A 96 -3.90 -15.36 -0.83
C VAL A 96 -5.04 -14.54 -1.41
N VAL A 97 -5.05 -13.24 -1.11
CA VAL A 97 -5.85 -12.26 -1.84
C VAL A 97 -4.93 -11.54 -2.82
N LEU A 98 -5.23 -11.66 -4.11
CA LEU A 98 -4.45 -10.98 -5.16
C LEU A 98 -4.99 -9.57 -5.35
N ASP A 99 -4.15 -8.56 -5.15
CA ASP A 99 -4.53 -7.15 -5.19
C ASP A 99 -3.87 -6.41 -6.36
N LEU A 100 -4.67 -5.97 -7.34
CA LEU A 100 -4.16 -5.14 -8.43
C LEU A 100 -4.02 -3.70 -7.94
N HIS A 101 -2.81 -3.42 -7.46
CA HIS A 101 -2.49 -2.23 -6.68
C HIS A 101 -2.19 -1.00 -7.56
N ALA A 102 -1.73 -1.22 -8.78
CA ALA A 102 -1.52 -0.21 -9.80
C ALA A 102 -2.06 -0.70 -11.14
N VAL A 103 -2.80 0.17 -11.83
CA VAL A 103 -3.43 -0.10 -13.14
C VAL A 103 -2.94 0.89 -14.21
N PRO A 104 -3.13 0.59 -15.52
CA PRO A 104 -2.84 1.56 -16.57
C PRO A 104 -3.48 2.93 -16.28
N GLY A 105 -2.69 3.99 -16.39
CA GLY A 105 -3.13 5.36 -16.14
C GLY A 105 -3.35 5.78 -14.68
N GLY A 106 -3.24 4.87 -13.71
CA GLY A 106 -3.43 5.17 -12.28
C GLY A 106 -4.88 5.43 -11.88
N GLN A 107 -5.40 4.62 -10.95
CA GLN A 107 -6.77 4.69 -10.44
C GLN A 107 -6.98 5.76 -9.37
N ASN A 108 -5.90 6.31 -8.83
CA ASN A 108 -5.90 7.44 -7.93
C ASN A 108 -4.73 8.35 -8.28
N GLN A 109 -4.53 9.40 -7.49
CA GLN A 109 -3.52 10.40 -7.84
C GLN A 109 -2.17 10.08 -7.19
N ASP A 110 -2.10 9.22 -6.16
CA ASP A 110 -0.93 9.03 -5.31
C ASP A 110 0.09 8.05 -5.89
N TRP A 111 1.30 8.14 -5.35
CA TRP A 111 2.49 7.50 -5.87
C TRP A 111 2.40 5.96 -5.91
N HIS A 112 1.59 5.35 -5.03
CA HIS A 112 1.39 3.91 -4.97
C HIS A 112 0.53 3.36 -6.13
N SER A 113 -0.18 4.23 -6.87
CA SER A 113 -0.79 3.87 -8.16
C SER A 113 0.21 3.86 -9.34
N ASP A 114 1.45 4.30 -9.11
CA ASP A 114 2.57 4.25 -10.04
C ASP A 114 2.27 4.91 -11.41
N SER A 115 1.52 6.02 -11.40
CA SER A 115 1.16 6.75 -12.62
C SER A 115 2.20 7.79 -13.05
N GLY A 116 3.03 8.28 -12.11
CA GLY A 116 3.95 9.41 -12.35
C GLY A 116 3.26 10.77 -12.37
N LEU A 117 1.94 10.78 -12.15
CA LEU A 117 1.10 11.96 -12.36
C LEU A 117 0.27 12.23 -11.13
N ASN A 118 0.08 13.51 -10.83
CA ASN A 118 -0.86 13.96 -9.80
C ASN A 118 -2.34 13.90 -10.25
N ARG A 119 -2.68 12.96 -11.16
CA ARG A 119 -3.99 12.81 -11.81
C ARG A 119 -4.26 11.33 -12.11
N ALA A 120 -5.50 10.90 -11.91
CA ALA A 120 -5.94 9.52 -12.14
C ALA A 120 -6.51 9.36 -13.57
N LEU A 121 -5.65 9.05 -14.55
CA LEU A 121 -6.06 8.96 -15.96
C LEU A 121 -6.94 7.74 -16.24
N PHE A 122 -6.93 6.73 -15.38
CA PHE A 122 -7.78 5.53 -15.48
C PHE A 122 -9.27 5.88 -15.67
N TRP A 123 -9.75 6.95 -15.02
CA TRP A 123 -11.16 7.35 -15.09
C TRP A 123 -11.52 8.10 -16.39
N GLU A 124 -10.52 8.58 -17.12
CA GLU A 124 -10.70 9.43 -18.31
C GLU A 124 -10.61 8.62 -19.61
N PHE A 125 -9.77 7.58 -19.61
CA PHE A 125 -9.53 6.77 -20.80
C PHE A 125 -10.12 5.37 -20.60
N ARG A 126 -11.15 5.09 -21.41
CA ARG A 126 -11.80 3.78 -21.45
C ARG A 126 -10.84 2.64 -21.74
N ASP A 127 -9.83 2.89 -22.56
CA ASP A 127 -8.78 1.92 -22.90
C ASP A 127 -8.03 1.41 -21.65
N PHE A 128 -7.69 2.28 -20.70
CA PHE A 128 -7.05 1.87 -19.44
C PHE A 128 -7.94 0.97 -18.58
N GLN A 129 -9.24 1.27 -18.53
CA GLN A 129 -10.24 0.44 -17.86
C GLN A 129 -10.37 -0.93 -18.50
N ASP A 130 -10.37 -0.99 -19.84
CA ASP A 130 -10.53 -2.21 -20.61
C ASP A 130 -9.29 -3.11 -20.48
N ARG A 131 -8.09 -2.53 -20.49
CA ARG A 131 -6.82 -3.24 -20.21
C ARG A 131 -6.79 -3.86 -18.81
N ALA A 132 -7.26 -3.15 -17.79
CA ALA A 132 -7.34 -3.71 -16.43
C ALA A 132 -8.33 -4.89 -16.36
N VAL A 133 -9.46 -4.81 -17.06
CA VAL A 133 -10.41 -5.93 -17.17
C VAL A 133 -9.81 -7.11 -17.92
N GLN A 134 -9.10 -6.87 -19.03
CA GLN A 134 -8.39 -7.90 -19.80
C GLN A 134 -7.35 -8.64 -18.94
N LEU A 135 -6.56 -7.89 -18.17
CA LEU A 135 -5.60 -8.47 -17.23
C LEU A 135 -6.31 -9.33 -16.18
N TRP A 136 -7.39 -8.83 -15.58
CA TRP A 136 -8.16 -9.58 -14.60
C TRP A 136 -8.78 -10.87 -15.17
N THR A 137 -9.28 -10.84 -16.40
CA THR A 137 -9.76 -12.07 -17.06
C THR A 137 -8.61 -13.09 -17.23
N ALA A 138 -7.40 -12.65 -17.56
CA ALA A 138 -6.25 -13.54 -17.67
C ALA A 138 -5.83 -14.11 -16.30
N ILE A 139 -5.80 -13.28 -15.26
CA ILE A 139 -5.46 -13.67 -13.88
C ILE A 139 -6.49 -14.66 -13.33
N ALA A 140 -7.77 -14.33 -13.41
CA ALA A 140 -8.85 -15.18 -12.93
C ALA A 140 -8.86 -16.54 -13.64
N LYS A 141 -8.65 -16.55 -14.97
CA LYS A 141 -8.54 -17.80 -15.72
C LYS A 141 -7.37 -18.69 -15.27
N HIS A 142 -6.24 -18.09 -14.92
CA HIS A 142 -5.05 -18.84 -14.47
C HIS A 142 -5.25 -19.45 -13.08
N TYR A 143 -5.94 -18.73 -12.17
CA TYR A 143 -6.16 -19.17 -10.80
C TYR A 143 -7.52 -19.85 -10.56
N ALA A 144 -8.37 -19.98 -11.58
CA ALA A 144 -9.69 -20.60 -11.46
C ALA A 144 -9.63 -21.96 -10.76
N GLY A 145 -10.43 -22.11 -9.70
CA GLY A 145 -10.50 -23.32 -8.88
C GLY A 145 -9.28 -23.60 -7.97
N ASN A 146 -8.30 -22.70 -7.88
CA ASN A 146 -7.17 -22.85 -6.95
C ASN A 146 -7.60 -22.50 -5.51
N PRO A 147 -7.70 -23.48 -4.58
CA PRO A 147 -8.24 -23.24 -3.24
C PRO A 147 -7.35 -22.38 -2.34
N VAL A 148 -6.11 -22.10 -2.73
CA VAL A 148 -5.21 -21.21 -2.00
C VAL A 148 -5.61 -19.75 -2.21
N ILE A 149 -6.22 -19.43 -3.36
CA ILE A 149 -6.71 -18.09 -3.62
C ILE A 149 -7.99 -17.88 -2.82
N ALA A 150 -7.98 -16.91 -1.92
CA ALA A 150 -9.14 -16.47 -1.18
C ALA A 150 -10.06 -15.60 -2.05
N GLY A 151 -9.46 -14.79 -2.92
CA GLY A 151 -10.18 -13.97 -3.88
C GLY A 151 -9.30 -12.92 -4.55
N TYR A 152 -9.96 -12.03 -5.28
CA TYR A 152 -9.34 -10.99 -6.08
C TYR A 152 -9.75 -9.62 -5.56
N ASN A 153 -8.81 -8.73 -5.32
CA ASN A 153 -9.05 -7.31 -5.03
C ASN A 153 -8.84 -6.52 -6.33
N PRO A 154 -9.91 -6.21 -7.11
CA PRO A 154 -9.73 -5.80 -8.50
C PRO A 154 -9.05 -4.44 -8.69
N LEU A 155 -9.13 -3.58 -7.68
CA LEU A 155 -8.64 -2.22 -7.78
C LEU A 155 -8.39 -1.69 -6.36
N ASN A 156 -7.13 -1.43 -6.03
CA ASN A 156 -6.74 -0.80 -4.77
C ASN A 156 -7.09 0.70 -4.76
N GLU A 157 -7.68 1.19 -3.67
CA GLU A 157 -7.85 2.61 -3.36
C GLU A 157 -8.25 3.50 -4.56
N PRO A 158 -9.34 3.19 -5.28
CA PRO A 158 -9.81 4.04 -6.36
C PRO A 158 -10.19 5.43 -5.85
N ALA A 159 -9.95 6.45 -6.67
CA ALA A 159 -10.31 7.84 -6.36
C ALA A 159 -10.93 8.52 -7.59
N ASP A 160 -12.16 8.11 -7.92
CA ASP A 160 -13.00 8.66 -8.99
C ASP A 160 -13.72 9.94 -8.50
N PRO A 161 -13.43 11.12 -9.06
CA PRO A 161 -14.14 12.36 -8.71
C PRO A 161 -15.65 12.32 -8.96
N GLU A 162 -16.14 11.46 -9.85
CA GLU A 162 -17.56 11.34 -10.20
C GLU A 162 -18.28 10.23 -9.39
N HIS A 163 -17.54 9.46 -8.59
CA HIS A 163 -17.94 8.31 -7.77
C HIS A 163 -18.62 7.13 -8.50
N THR A 164 -19.36 7.38 -9.56
CA THR A 164 -20.24 6.44 -10.25
C THR A 164 -19.52 5.63 -11.33
N ARG A 165 -18.39 6.12 -11.87
CA ARG A 165 -17.62 5.37 -12.88
C ARG A 165 -16.94 4.16 -12.24
N LEU A 166 -16.55 4.28 -10.98
CA LEU A 166 -16.04 3.16 -10.19
C LEU A 166 -17.04 1.98 -10.15
N ILE A 167 -18.29 2.26 -9.81
CA ILE A 167 -19.34 1.24 -9.69
C ILE A 167 -19.60 0.59 -11.05
N ALA A 168 -19.74 1.40 -12.10
CA ALA A 168 -19.92 0.90 -13.47
C ALA A 168 -18.73 0.06 -13.95
N TRP A 169 -17.50 0.39 -13.52
CA TRP A 169 -16.32 -0.40 -13.83
C TRP A 169 -16.32 -1.73 -13.06
N TYR A 170 -16.62 -1.74 -11.76
CA TYR A 170 -16.71 -2.97 -10.98
C TYR A 170 -17.75 -3.95 -11.53
N GLU A 171 -18.93 -3.47 -11.97
CA GLU A 171 -19.94 -4.32 -12.64
C GLU A 171 -19.42 -4.99 -13.91
N ARG A 172 -18.50 -4.34 -14.63
CA ARG A 172 -17.88 -4.92 -15.83
C ARG A 172 -16.77 -5.91 -15.48
N ALA A 173 -15.91 -5.54 -14.53
CA ALA A 173 -14.83 -6.40 -14.06
C ALA A 173 -15.38 -7.69 -13.44
N GLU A 174 -16.42 -7.58 -12.60
CA GLU A 174 -17.10 -8.73 -11.98
C GLU A 174 -17.62 -9.71 -13.04
N LYS A 175 -18.39 -9.23 -14.02
CA LYS A 175 -18.90 -10.08 -15.11
C LYS A 175 -17.78 -10.77 -15.89
N ALA A 176 -16.70 -10.05 -16.19
CA ALA A 176 -15.58 -10.59 -16.96
C ALA A 176 -14.77 -11.63 -16.17
N ILE A 177 -14.54 -11.39 -14.88
CA ILE A 177 -13.87 -12.33 -13.97
C ILE A 177 -14.74 -13.58 -13.80
N ARG A 178 -16.01 -13.43 -13.43
CA ARG A 178 -16.91 -14.56 -13.17
C ARG A 178 -17.23 -15.40 -14.40
N ALA A 179 -17.09 -14.85 -15.60
CA ALA A 179 -17.22 -15.62 -16.83
C ALA A 179 -16.15 -16.71 -16.99
N VAL A 180 -14.98 -16.55 -16.34
CA VAL A 180 -13.88 -17.52 -16.39
C VAL A 180 -13.59 -18.18 -15.03
N ASP A 181 -14.02 -17.56 -13.94
CA ASP A 181 -13.81 -18.04 -12.56
C ASP A 181 -15.00 -17.63 -11.67
N PRO A 182 -16.06 -18.45 -11.61
CA PRO A 182 -17.31 -18.07 -10.96
C PRO A 182 -17.26 -18.05 -9.43
N ASP A 183 -16.31 -18.79 -8.83
CA ASP A 183 -16.38 -19.18 -7.42
C ASP A 183 -15.54 -18.31 -6.48
N HIS A 184 -14.41 -17.76 -6.94
CA HIS A 184 -13.59 -16.89 -6.11
C HIS A 184 -14.33 -15.60 -5.72
N MET A 185 -14.07 -15.14 -4.49
CA MET A 185 -14.62 -13.89 -3.97
C MET A 185 -13.96 -12.69 -4.62
N LEU A 186 -14.69 -11.58 -4.67
CA LEU A 186 -14.11 -10.26 -4.95
C LEU A 186 -13.95 -9.48 -3.64
N PHE A 187 -12.84 -8.77 -3.51
CA PHE A 187 -12.55 -7.81 -2.44
C PHE A 187 -12.62 -6.42 -3.06
N VAL A 188 -13.69 -5.67 -2.79
CA VAL A 188 -13.97 -4.42 -3.51
C VAL A 188 -13.74 -3.22 -2.61
N ASP A 189 -12.75 -2.40 -2.99
CA ASP A 189 -12.43 -1.18 -2.30
C ASP A 189 -13.49 -0.09 -2.51
N GLY A 190 -13.64 0.76 -1.50
CA GLY A 190 -14.44 1.98 -1.59
C GLY A 190 -13.76 3.06 -2.44
N ASN A 191 -14.53 4.06 -2.86
CA ASN A 191 -13.97 5.22 -3.51
C ASN A 191 -13.17 6.08 -2.52
N THR A 192 -12.48 7.09 -3.04
CA THR A 192 -11.70 8.06 -2.25
C THR A 192 -10.73 7.35 -1.32
N TYR A 193 -9.86 6.52 -1.88
CA TYR A 193 -8.85 5.75 -1.15
C TYR A 193 -9.47 4.77 -0.14
N ALA A 194 -10.44 3.96 -0.60
CA ALA A 194 -11.14 2.95 0.22
C ALA A 194 -11.87 3.51 1.46
N MET A 195 -12.19 4.82 1.49
CA MET A 195 -12.84 5.48 2.63
C MET A 195 -14.32 5.84 2.41
N ASP A 196 -14.83 5.71 1.17
CA ASP A 196 -16.17 6.18 0.80
C ASP A 196 -16.96 5.16 -0.03
N PHE A 197 -18.06 4.67 0.56
CA PHE A 197 -19.02 3.77 -0.06
C PHE A 197 -20.39 4.42 -0.29
N THR A 198 -20.54 5.73 -0.07
CA THR A 198 -21.85 6.41 -0.07
C THR A 198 -22.65 6.32 -1.37
N HIS A 199 -21.98 6.06 -2.49
CA HIS A 199 -22.61 5.93 -3.80
C HIS A 199 -22.90 4.48 -4.19
N PHE A 200 -22.41 3.49 -3.43
CA PHE A 200 -22.59 2.08 -3.75
C PHE A 200 -24.06 1.67 -3.54
N PRO A 201 -24.62 0.82 -4.41
CA PRO A 201 -26.04 0.45 -4.35
C PRO A 201 -26.31 -0.54 -3.22
N VAL A 202 -26.89 -0.07 -2.10
CA VAL A 202 -27.24 -0.91 -0.93
C VAL A 202 -28.17 -2.07 -1.29
N LYS A 203 -29.09 -1.86 -2.24
CA LYS A 203 -30.08 -2.88 -2.65
C LYS A 203 -29.55 -3.90 -3.65
N SER A 204 -28.35 -3.70 -4.18
CA SER A 204 -27.78 -4.53 -5.23
C SER A 204 -26.25 -4.60 -5.09
N PRO A 205 -25.72 -5.07 -3.93
CA PRO A 205 -24.30 -5.35 -3.82
C PRO A 205 -23.89 -6.41 -4.84
N LEU A 206 -22.60 -6.43 -5.20
CA LEU A 206 -22.08 -7.46 -6.09
C LEU A 206 -22.18 -8.84 -5.42
N PRO A 207 -22.53 -9.90 -6.16
CA PRO A 207 -22.62 -11.24 -5.59
C PRO A 207 -21.24 -11.73 -5.15
N ASN A 208 -21.18 -12.59 -4.13
CA ASN A 208 -19.95 -13.24 -3.65
C ASN A 208 -18.76 -12.26 -3.52
N THR A 209 -19.01 -11.14 -2.83
CA THR A 209 -18.10 -9.99 -2.72
C THR A 209 -17.99 -9.55 -1.26
N VAL A 210 -16.75 -9.34 -0.81
CA VAL A 210 -16.37 -8.68 0.43
C VAL A 210 -16.01 -7.24 0.10
N TYR A 211 -16.45 -6.28 0.91
CA TYR A 211 -16.12 -4.87 0.69
C TYR A 211 -14.99 -4.44 1.64
N ALA A 212 -13.94 -3.86 1.06
CA ALA A 212 -12.68 -3.58 1.72
C ALA A 212 -12.51 -2.07 2.01
N CYS A 213 -12.48 -1.68 3.28
CA CYS A 213 -12.15 -0.31 3.68
C CYS A 213 -10.71 -0.22 4.17
N HIS A 214 -10.09 0.96 4.12
CA HIS A 214 -8.78 1.21 4.73
C HIS A 214 -8.91 2.15 5.94
N ASP A 215 -8.36 1.74 7.09
CA ASP A 215 -8.51 2.44 8.37
C ASP A 215 -7.21 2.97 8.97
N TYR A 216 -6.65 3.98 8.32
CA TYR A 216 -5.58 4.77 8.89
C TYR A 216 -6.11 5.88 9.82
N SER A 217 -5.44 6.02 10.97
CA SER A 217 -5.61 7.14 11.89
C SER A 217 -4.44 8.10 11.78
N MET A 218 -4.70 9.40 11.68
CA MET A 218 -3.64 10.41 11.70
C MET A 218 -2.81 10.36 13.00
N MET A 219 -3.39 9.87 14.10
CA MET A 219 -2.66 9.62 15.35
C MET A 219 -1.68 8.46 15.26
N GLY A 220 -1.49 7.86 14.07
CA GLY A 220 -0.47 6.87 13.72
C GLY A 220 0.75 7.43 12.98
N PHE A 221 0.73 8.70 12.55
CA PHE A 221 1.78 9.29 11.71
C PHE A 221 2.65 10.35 12.44
N PRO A 222 3.92 10.54 12.02
CA PRO A 222 4.79 11.62 12.51
C PRO A 222 4.17 13.01 12.38
N GLY A 223 4.51 13.93 13.30
CA GLY A 223 4.03 15.32 13.28
C GLY A 223 2.55 15.53 13.63
N MET A 224 1.79 14.46 13.87
CA MET A 224 0.36 14.52 14.24
C MET A 224 0.13 14.36 15.74
N GLU A 225 -1.07 14.72 16.20
CA GLU A 225 -1.54 14.45 17.57
C GLU A 225 -1.29 12.97 17.95
N GLN A 226 -0.65 12.72 19.10
CA GLN A 226 -0.41 11.35 19.57
C GLN A 226 -1.61 10.79 20.33
N TYR A 227 -1.82 9.48 20.22
CA TYR A 227 -2.88 8.79 20.95
C TYR A 227 -2.55 8.70 22.44
N ALA A 228 -3.41 9.28 23.27
CA ALA A 228 -3.32 9.31 24.73
C ALA A 228 -4.44 8.50 25.39
N GLY A 229 -5.32 7.85 24.62
CA GLY A 229 -6.39 7.01 25.15
C GLY A 229 -7.56 7.78 25.79
N THR A 230 -7.75 9.05 25.43
CA THR A 230 -8.88 9.84 25.91
C THR A 230 -10.19 9.32 25.32
N GLU A 231 -11.30 9.53 26.02
CA GLU A 231 -12.62 9.09 25.53
C GLU A 231 -12.98 9.78 24.20
N GLN A 232 -12.53 11.02 23.99
CA GLN A 232 -12.70 11.74 22.72
C GLN A 232 -11.94 11.05 21.58
N GLN A 233 -10.69 10.62 21.81
CA GLN A 233 -9.90 9.91 20.80
C GLN A 233 -10.51 8.54 20.49
N LYS A 234 -10.93 7.78 21.50
CA LYS A 234 -11.61 6.48 21.31
C LYS A 234 -12.93 6.64 20.53
N ALA A 235 -13.75 7.62 20.90
CA ALA A 235 -15.00 7.92 20.21
C ALA A 235 -14.75 8.31 18.75
N LYS A 236 -13.71 9.11 18.48
CA LYS A 236 -13.30 9.50 17.12
C LYS A 236 -12.87 8.30 16.28
N LEU A 237 -12.06 7.40 16.84
CA LEU A 237 -11.63 6.17 16.15
C LEU A 237 -12.82 5.30 15.79
N ARG A 238 -13.71 5.03 16.76
CA ARG A 238 -14.93 4.26 16.51
C ARG A 238 -15.83 4.91 15.46
N HIS A 239 -16.11 6.20 15.59
CA HIS A 239 -16.97 6.93 14.65
C HIS A 239 -16.40 6.91 13.21
N ASN A 240 -15.09 7.10 13.07
CA ASN A 240 -14.44 7.07 11.76
C ASN A 240 -14.58 5.70 11.08
N PHE A 241 -14.39 4.62 11.84
CA PHE A 241 -14.56 3.28 11.32
C PHE A 241 -16.03 2.95 11.02
N GLU A 242 -16.97 3.32 11.91
CA GLU A 242 -18.43 3.19 11.70
C GLU A 242 -18.89 3.82 10.39
N ARG A 243 -18.43 5.04 10.10
CA ARG A 243 -18.73 5.74 8.84
C ARG A 243 -18.24 4.96 7.61
N LYS A 244 -17.04 4.36 7.68
CA LYS A 244 -16.45 3.62 6.55
C LYS A 244 -17.19 2.31 6.27
N VAL A 245 -17.80 1.71 7.29
CA VAL A 245 -18.49 0.41 7.17
C VAL A 245 -20.02 0.51 7.12
N GLU A 246 -20.56 1.73 7.08
CA GLU A 246 -22.01 1.98 7.08
C GLU A 246 -22.72 1.28 5.92
N TYR A 247 -22.14 1.37 4.71
CA TYR A 247 -22.66 0.68 3.53
C TYR A 247 -22.74 -0.83 3.73
N MET A 248 -21.64 -1.45 4.19
CA MET A 248 -21.58 -2.90 4.34
C MET A 248 -22.63 -3.41 5.33
N ARG A 249 -22.83 -2.68 6.43
CA ARG A 249 -23.87 -2.97 7.42
C ARG A 249 -25.27 -2.82 6.83
N ALA A 250 -25.52 -1.74 6.10
CA ALA A 250 -26.81 -1.50 5.47
C ALA A 250 -27.14 -2.52 4.38
N ALA A 251 -26.14 -2.97 3.62
CA ALA A 251 -26.28 -3.95 2.54
C ALA A 251 -26.23 -5.41 3.05
N GLY A 252 -25.82 -5.65 4.29
CA GLY A 252 -25.68 -6.99 4.86
C GLY A 252 -24.55 -7.80 4.23
N VAL A 253 -23.45 -7.16 3.87
CA VAL A 253 -22.29 -7.78 3.21
C VAL A 253 -21.07 -7.83 4.15
N PRO A 254 -20.12 -8.77 3.93
CA PRO A 254 -18.91 -8.87 4.75
C PRO A 254 -18.04 -7.61 4.67
N ILE A 255 -17.36 -7.32 5.78
CA ILE A 255 -16.42 -6.21 5.92
C ILE A 255 -15.02 -6.80 6.04
N TRP A 256 -14.09 -6.25 5.26
CA TRP A 256 -12.66 -6.47 5.44
C TRP A 256 -11.97 -5.11 5.60
N ASN A 257 -11.04 -4.99 6.55
CA ASN A 257 -10.15 -3.84 6.62
C ASN A 257 -8.84 -4.14 5.86
N GLY A 258 -8.73 -3.60 4.64
CA GLY A 258 -7.65 -3.90 3.68
C GLY A 258 -6.29 -3.49 4.19
N GLU A 259 -6.23 -2.34 4.87
CA GLU A 259 -5.00 -1.70 5.29
C GLU A 259 -5.24 -0.84 6.53
N PHE A 260 -4.39 -1.03 7.53
CA PHE A 260 -4.31 -0.17 8.71
C PHE A 260 -2.95 -0.35 9.37
N GLY A 261 -2.63 0.53 10.31
CA GLY A 261 -1.43 0.44 11.12
C GLY A 261 -0.80 1.81 11.38
N PRO A 262 -0.07 1.97 12.49
CA PRO A 262 0.73 3.16 12.73
C PRO A 262 2.15 3.04 12.12
N VAL A 263 2.80 4.18 11.95
CA VAL A 263 4.24 4.28 11.63
C VAL A 263 5.04 4.36 12.93
N TYR A 264 6.15 3.62 12.99
CA TYR A 264 7.00 3.57 14.16
C TYR A 264 8.19 4.52 14.04
N ALA A 265 8.45 5.23 15.13
CA ALA A 265 9.58 6.14 15.26
C ALA A 265 10.90 5.39 15.35
N ASP A 266 11.90 5.88 14.61
CA ASP A 266 13.29 5.42 14.71
C ASP A 266 14.00 6.17 15.84
N ALA A 267 14.62 5.43 16.77
CA ALA A 267 15.40 5.98 17.87
C ALA A 267 16.62 6.83 17.43
N ASP A 268 17.11 6.65 16.20
CA ASP A 268 18.19 7.49 15.67
C ASP A 268 17.68 8.87 15.20
N ALA A 269 16.38 9.00 14.91
CA ALA A 269 15.76 10.20 14.33
C ALA A 269 14.80 10.92 15.29
N ASP A 270 14.21 10.21 16.25
CA ASP A 270 13.29 10.73 17.27
C ASP A 270 13.83 10.42 18.68
N PRO A 271 14.28 11.44 19.44
CA PRO A 271 14.73 11.26 20.83
C PRO A 271 13.65 10.66 21.75
N GLU A 272 12.37 10.86 21.42
CA GLU A 272 11.21 10.35 22.14
C GLU A 272 10.64 9.06 21.52
N ALA A 273 11.39 8.39 20.62
CA ALA A 273 10.91 7.24 19.85
C ALA A 273 10.26 6.15 20.72
N ALA A 274 10.80 5.88 21.92
CA ALA A 274 10.24 4.90 22.83
C ALA A 274 8.83 5.30 23.32
N ALA A 275 8.64 6.56 23.71
CA ALA A 275 7.35 7.10 24.15
C ALA A 275 6.38 7.21 22.97
N THR A 276 6.84 7.73 21.83
CA THR A 276 6.07 7.78 20.58
C THR A 276 5.57 6.38 20.21
N ASN A 277 6.44 5.37 20.19
CA ASN A 277 6.07 4.00 19.83
C ASN A 277 5.14 3.35 20.86
N ALA A 278 5.27 3.65 22.15
CA ALA A 278 4.30 3.21 23.17
C ALA A 278 2.88 3.71 22.85
N ASN A 279 2.75 4.98 22.45
CA ASN A 279 1.48 5.56 22.02
C ASN A 279 0.96 4.93 20.72
N ARG A 280 1.83 4.64 19.74
CA ARG A 280 1.45 3.93 18.50
C ARG A 280 0.96 2.50 18.78
N PHE A 281 1.60 1.77 19.69
CA PHE A 281 1.13 0.45 20.10
C PHE A 281 -0.20 0.51 20.87
N ALA A 282 -0.43 1.56 21.66
CA ALA A 282 -1.72 1.78 22.32
C ALA A 282 -2.83 2.09 21.30
N LEU A 283 -2.54 2.91 20.28
CA LEU A 283 -3.44 3.18 19.17
C LEU A 283 -3.81 1.90 18.41
N LEU A 284 -2.80 1.09 18.04
CA LEU A 284 -3.00 -0.17 17.33
C LEU A 284 -3.97 -1.09 18.10
N ARG A 285 -3.77 -1.25 19.41
CA ARG A 285 -4.67 -2.05 20.25
C ARG A 285 -6.08 -1.51 20.28
N GLU A 286 -6.24 -0.19 20.30
CA GLU A 286 -7.57 0.43 20.28
C GLU A 286 -8.29 0.20 18.95
N GLN A 287 -7.59 0.31 17.81
CA GLN A 287 -8.18 0.00 16.51
C GLN A 287 -8.60 -1.47 16.41
N LEU A 288 -7.72 -2.40 16.81
CA LEU A 288 -8.06 -3.83 16.87
C LEU A 288 -9.28 -4.10 17.76
N ARG A 289 -9.37 -3.43 18.93
CA ARG A 289 -10.54 -3.50 19.81
C ARG A 289 -11.80 -2.99 19.11
N VAL A 290 -11.73 -1.87 18.37
CA VAL A 290 -12.87 -1.36 17.59
C VAL A 290 -13.34 -2.41 16.57
N TYR A 291 -12.43 -3.05 15.84
CA TYR A 291 -12.78 -4.07 14.84
C TYR A 291 -13.48 -5.28 15.47
N ARG A 292 -12.97 -5.76 16.61
CA ARG A 292 -13.59 -6.83 17.39
C ARG A 292 -14.98 -6.44 17.90
N ASP A 293 -15.08 -5.28 18.56
CA ASP A 293 -16.34 -4.77 19.11
C ASP A 293 -17.42 -4.52 18.03
N MET A 294 -17.01 -4.39 16.76
CA MET A 294 -17.88 -4.09 15.63
C MET A 294 -18.30 -5.30 14.81
N GLY A 295 -18.19 -6.50 15.39
CA GLY A 295 -18.67 -7.75 14.81
C GLY A 295 -17.54 -8.65 14.30
N GLY A 296 -16.31 -8.51 14.84
CA GLY A 296 -15.18 -9.35 14.45
C GLY A 296 -14.70 -9.09 13.02
N VAL A 297 -14.44 -7.83 12.67
CA VAL A 297 -14.00 -7.46 11.31
C VAL A 297 -12.61 -8.03 11.00
N SER A 298 -12.49 -8.81 9.91
CA SER A 298 -11.21 -9.28 9.36
C SER A 298 -10.34 -8.12 8.87
N TRP A 299 -9.02 -8.28 8.91
CA TRP A 299 -8.09 -7.20 8.61
C TRP A 299 -6.77 -7.68 8.01
N SER A 300 -6.07 -6.76 7.33
CA SER A 300 -4.68 -6.91 6.90
C SER A 300 -3.84 -5.75 7.43
N ILE A 301 -2.79 -6.06 8.19
CA ILE A 301 -1.87 -5.06 8.71
C ILE A 301 -0.97 -4.56 7.58
N TRP A 302 -0.84 -3.24 7.44
CA TRP A 302 0.14 -2.64 6.56
C TRP A 302 1.40 -2.29 7.37
N THR A 303 2.56 -2.91 7.13
CA THR A 303 2.87 -3.92 6.11
C THR A 303 3.77 -5.03 6.68
N TYR A 304 4.05 -6.06 5.89
CA TYR A 304 4.87 -7.19 6.32
C TYR A 304 6.34 -6.82 6.52
N LYS A 305 6.98 -6.26 5.50
CA LYS A 305 8.43 -6.00 5.46
C LYS A 305 8.73 -4.64 4.86
N ASP A 306 9.70 -3.93 5.43
CA ASP A 306 10.21 -2.66 4.89
C ASP A 306 11.63 -2.35 5.39
N ILE A 307 12.06 -1.10 5.25
CA ILE A 307 13.34 -0.59 5.74
C ILE A 307 13.27 0.07 7.14
N GLY A 308 12.14 -0.06 7.87
CA GLY A 308 12.04 0.34 9.28
C GLY A 308 10.83 1.18 9.68
N TYR A 309 9.89 1.48 8.78
CA TYR A 309 8.77 2.40 9.03
C TYR A 309 7.58 1.73 9.74
N GLN A 310 6.91 0.80 9.06
CA GLN A 310 5.67 0.14 9.51
C GLN A 310 5.87 -1.37 9.70
N GLY A 311 6.82 -1.98 8.99
CA GLY A 311 6.98 -3.42 8.84
C GLY A 311 6.90 -4.23 10.14
N MET A 312 6.22 -5.39 10.08
CA MET A 312 6.31 -6.46 11.09
C MET A 312 7.75 -6.97 11.26
N VAL A 313 8.47 -7.01 10.16
CA VAL A 313 9.92 -7.19 10.10
C VAL A 313 10.50 -6.05 9.27
N HIS A 314 11.75 -5.70 9.52
CA HIS A 314 12.43 -4.69 8.71
C HIS A 314 13.88 -5.01 8.51
N VAL A 315 14.46 -4.53 7.42
CA VAL A 315 15.87 -4.72 7.10
C VAL A 315 16.76 -4.22 8.25
N ARG A 316 17.81 -4.96 8.60
CA ARG A 316 18.79 -4.51 9.61
C ARG A 316 19.42 -3.19 9.19
N LYS A 317 19.56 -2.25 10.14
CA LYS A 317 20.18 -0.93 9.92
C LYS A 317 21.59 -1.00 9.34
N ASP A 318 22.32 -2.04 9.69
CA ASP A 318 23.69 -2.28 9.26
C ASP A 318 23.78 -3.23 8.04
N SER A 319 22.65 -3.55 7.40
CA SER A 319 22.66 -4.31 6.15
C SER A 319 23.38 -3.56 5.03
N PRO A 320 23.95 -4.28 4.04
CA PRO A 320 24.50 -3.69 2.83
C PRO A 320 23.55 -2.69 2.16
N TYR A 321 22.26 -3.04 2.01
CA TYR A 321 21.27 -2.18 1.37
C TYR A 321 21.06 -0.86 2.13
N LEU A 322 20.78 -0.92 3.44
CA LEU A 322 20.55 0.30 4.21
C LEU A 322 21.82 1.15 4.37
N ARG A 323 23.00 0.54 4.47
CA ARG A 323 24.26 1.30 4.46
C ARG A 323 24.45 2.08 3.16
N LEU A 324 24.12 1.48 2.02
CA LEU A 324 24.23 2.12 0.71
C LEU A 324 23.32 3.36 0.62
N ILE A 325 22.03 3.20 0.95
CA ILE A 325 21.03 4.25 0.69
C ILE A 325 20.89 5.28 1.83
N ARG A 326 21.50 5.04 3.00
CA ARG A 326 21.36 5.90 4.19
C ARG A 326 21.63 7.40 3.92
N PRO A 327 22.72 7.81 3.23
CA PRO A 327 22.93 9.22 2.95
C PRO A 327 21.79 9.85 2.14
N PHE A 328 21.19 9.08 1.22
CA PHE A 328 20.03 9.51 0.46
C PHE A 328 18.77 9.56 1.32
N LEU A 329 18.53 8.58 2.20
CA LEU A 329 17.39 8.59 3.13
C LEU A 329 17.41 9.81 4.05
N GLU A 330 18.58 10.18 4.58
CA GLU A 330 18.76 11.38 5.40
C GLU A 330 18.43 12.66 4.61
N LYS A 331 18.89 12.73 3.35
CA LYS A 331 18.54 13.83 2.44
C LYS A 331 17.03 13.85 2.14
N LYS A 332 16.43 12.69 1.85
CA LYS A 332 15.01 12.50 1.56
C LYS A 332 14.14 13.00 2.72
N GLN A 333 14.53 12.67 3.96
CA GLN A 333 13.90 13.14 5.19
C GLN A 333 14.03 14.66 5.33
N ARG A 334 15.24 15.22 5.20
CA ARG A 334 15.50 16.67 5.30
C ARG A 334 14.72 17.50 4.28
N LEU A 335 14.54 16.97 3.06
CA LEU A 335 13.76 17.62 2.00
C LEU A 335 12.25 17.32 2.11
N GLY A 336 11.87 16.37 2.97
CA GLY A 336 10.52 15.84 3.13
C GLY A 336 9.89 15.42 1.80
N LEU A 337 10.55 14.55 1.03
CA LEU A 337 10.04 14.19 -0.31
C LEU A 337 8.73 13.39 -0.25
N ASP A 338 8.59 12.47 0.70
CA ASP A 338 7.34 11.76 0.94
C ASP A 338 6.39 12.65 1.72
N PHE A 339 5.07 12.46 1.70
CA PHE A 339 4.14 13.27 2.51
C PHE A 339 4.10 12.90 3.99
N TRP A 340 3.99 11.62 4.30
CA TRP A 340 3.58 11.15 5.63
C TRP A 340 4.73 10.53 6.44
N GLY A 341 5.84 10.16 5.81
CA GLY A 341 6.92 9.41 6.44
C GLY A 341 8.08 10.25 7.00
N ALA A 342 8.05 11.58 6.96
CA ALA A 342 9.21 12.37 7.44
C ALA A 342 8.99 12.99 8.81
N VAL A 343 9.98 12.78 9.68
CA VAL A 343 9.91 13.02 11.13
C VAL A 343 9.97 14.51 11.45
N ASP A 344 10.92 15.21 10.84
CA ASP A 344 11.06 16.66 10.95
C ASP A 344 11.35 17.27 9.57
N ARG A 345 10.51 18.22 9.19
CA ARG A 345 10.62 18.99 7.95
C ARG A 345 10.57 20.47 8.22
N THR A 346 10.56 20.88 9.48
CA THR A 346 10.22 22.25 9.91
C THR A 346 11.11 23.28 9.23
N ALA A 347 12.40 22.97 9.08
CA ALA A 347 13.35 23.84 8.39
C ALA A 347 12.97 24.04 6.91
N VAL A 348 12.84 22.96 6.12
CA VAL A 348 12.51 23.07 4.69
C VAL A 348 11.08 23.59 4.47
N GLU A 349 10.16 23.25 5.35
CA GLU A 349 8.79 23.70 5.32
C GLU A 349 8.71 25.21 5.53
N ASN A 350 9.36 25.74 6.56
CA ASN A 350 9.33 27.17 6.87
C ASN A 350 10.12 28.02 5.86
N ASP A 351 11.26 27.54 5.40
CA ASP A 351 12.17 28.34 4.57
C ASP A 351 11.82 28.28 3.08
N VAL A 352 11.23 27.16 2.61
CA VAL A 352 11.02 26.91 1.18
C VAL A 352 9.54 26.72 0.85
N TYR A 353 8.89 25.71 1.42
CA TYR A 353 7.57 25.29 0.95
C TYR A 353 6.44 26.22 1.39
N SER A 354 6.33 26.52 2.69
CA SER A 354 5.24 27.35 3.22
C SER A 354 5.19 28.76 2.61
N PRO A 355 6.30 29.50 2.46
CA PRO A 355 6.27 30.82 1.81
C PRO A 355 5.75 30.74 0.36
N PHE A 356 6.21 29.75 -0.39
CA PHE A 356 5.78 29.51 -1.77
C PHE A 356 4.29 29.13 -1.86
N ILE A 357 3.87 28.15 -1.07
CA ILE A 357 2.49 27.64 -1.06
C ILE A 357 1.50 28.72 -0.61
N ASN A 358 1.86 29.51 0.41
CA ASN A 358 1.02 30.61 0.88
C ASN A 358 0.81 31.69 -0.19
N LYS A 359 1.87 32.04 -0.94
CA LYS A 359 1.75 32.98 -2.06
C LYS A 359 0.88 32.44 -3.19
N LEU A 360 1.01 31.16 -3.53
CA LEU A 360 0.08 30.52 -4.49
C LEU A 360 -1.37 30.53 -3.99
N LYS A 361 -1.56 30.28 -2.69
CA LYS A 361 -2.89 30.28 -2.07
C LYS A 361 -3.55 31.66 -2.13
N GLU A 362 -2.81 32.74 -1.89
CA GLU A 362 -3.29 34.13 -2.02
C GLU A 362 -3.75 34.48 -3.45
N MET A 363 -3.18 33.83 -4.48
CA MET A 363 -3.56 34.05 -5.89
C MET A 363 -4.87 33.35 -6.29
N VAL A 364 -5.39 32.45 -5.45
CA VAL A 364 -6.61 31.68 -5.73
C VAL A 364 -7.74 32.21 -4.82
N PRO A 365 -8.89 32.62 -5.39
CA PRO A 365 -10.05 33.02 -4.58
C PRO A 365 -10.38 31.99 -3.50
N GLU A 366 -10.60 32.44 -2.26
CA GLU A 366 -10.75 31.57 -1.08
C GLU A 366 -11.76 30.43 -1.28
N HIS A 367 -12.92 30.75 -1.85
CA HIS A 367 -13.99 29.78 -2.14
C HIS A 367 -13.62 28.70 -3.17
N LEU A 368 -12.51 28.87 -3.91
CA LEU A 368 -12.01 27.89 -4.90
C LEU A 368 -10.86 27.03 -4.35
N GLN A 369 -10.28 27.38 -3.20
CA GLN A 369 -9.09 26.68 -2.67
C GLN A 369 -9.38 25.23 -2.24
N THR A 370 -10.64 24.89 -1.99
CA THR A 370 -11.12 23.55 -1.62
C THR A 370 -11.83 22.81 -2.76
N ARG A 371 -11.81 23.36 -3.99
CA ARG A 371 -12.60 22.82 -5.12
C ARG A 371 -12.03 21.52 -5.70
N LYS A 372 -10.75 21.21 -5.46
CA LYS A 372 -10.10 20.02 -6.01
C LYS A 372 -10.51 18.75 -5.25
N TYR A 373 -10.69 17.67 -6.00
CA TYR A 373 -10.86 16.33 -5.46
C TYR A 373 -9.48 15.69 -5.15
N PRO A 374 -9.38 14.81 -4.14
CA PRO A 374 -10.39 14.50 -3.12
C PRO A 374 -10.58 15.64 -2.12
N PRO A 375 -11.78 15.80 -1.54
CA PRO A 375 -12.12 16.92 -0.67
C PRO A 375 -11.37 16.90 0.67
N VAL A 376 -10.80 15.75 1.06
CA VAL A 376 -9.99 15.61 2.28
C VAL A 376 -8.59 16.22 2.14
N TRP A 377 -8.17 16.59 0.94
CA TRP A 377 -6.85 17.19 0.71
C TRP A 377 -6.90 18.71 0.76
N THR A 378 -5.98 19.28 1.53
CA THR A 378 -5.80 20.73 1.63
C THR A 378 -5.16 21.30 0.36
N PHE A 379 -5.26 22.61 0.17
CA PHE A 379 -4.52 23.31 -0.90
C PHE A 379 -3.01 23.01 -0.84
N GLN A 380 -2.45 22.97 0.36
CA GLN A 380 -1.05 22.61 0.60
C GLN A 380 -0.74 21.21 0.08
N ARG A 381 -1.51 20.19 0.49
CA ARG A 381 -1.37 18.80 0.00
C ARG A 381 -1.39 18.74 -1.53
N GLN A 382 -2.30 19.47 -2.17
CA GLN A 382 -2.43 19.50 -3.63
C GLN A 382 -1.17 20.04 -4.32
N VAL A 383 -0.53 21.09 -3.75
CA VAL A 383 0.70 21.65 -4.29
C VAL A 383 1.90 20.75 -3.99
N GLU A 384 2.03 20.27 -2.75
CA GLU A 384 3.14 19.42 -2.31
C GLU A 384 3.27 18.16 -3.15
N ARG A 385 2.15 17.52 -3.50
CA ARG A 385 2.18 16.31 -4.33
C ARG A 385 2.79 16.58 -5.70
N ALA A 386 2.40 17.67 -6.33
CA ALA A 386 2.91 18.05 -7.65
C ALA A 386 4.40 18.41 -7.60
N VAL A 387 4.82 19.13 -6.56
CA VAL A 387 6.17 19.71 -6.47
C VAL A 387 7.16 18.73 -5.83
N ARG A 388 6.81 18.12 -4.71
CA ARG A 388 7.71 17.27 -3.90
C ARG A 388 7.66 15.81 -4.34
N GLU A 389 6.47 15.23 -4.40
CA GLU A 389 6.29 13.79 -4.65
C GLU A 389 6.36 13.41 -6.13
N CYS A 390 6.10 14.36 -7.04
CA CYS A 390 6.32 14.17 -8.48
C CYS A 390 7.63 14.83 -8.90
N LEU A 391 7.63 16.15 -9.14
CA LEU A 391 8.75 16.86 -9.79
C LEU A 391 10.09 16.66 -9.08
N LEU A 392 10.20 17.00 -7.80
CA LEU A 392 11.47 16.93 -7.07
C LEU A 392 11.90 15.47 -6.84
N SER A 393 10.95 14.59 -6.57
CA SER A 393 11.21 13.16 -6.41
C SER A 393 11.75 12.52 -7.67
N GLU A 394 11.25 12.90 -8.85
CA GLU A 394 11.76 12.42 -10.14
C GLU A 394 13.25 12.73 -10.28
N TYR A 395 13.67 13.99 -10.07
CA TYR A 395 15.09 14.37 -10.10
C TYR A 395 15.93 13.61 -9.08
N LEU A 396 15.44 13.51 -7.84
CA LEU A 396 16.21 12.88 -6.76
C LEU A 396 16.20 11.35 -6.85
N GLY A 397 15.27 10.76 -7.60
CA GLY A 397 15.29 9.34 -7.94
C GLY A 397 16.53 8.96 -8.75
N TRP A 398 17.01 9.85 -9.63
CA TRP A 398 18.27 9.68 -10.35
C TRP A 398 19.48 9.74 -9.41
N GLU A 399 19.50 10.67 -8.46
CA GLU A 399 20.57 10.76 -7.46
C GLU A 399 20.63 9.50 -6.57
N MET A 400 19.48 8.95 -6.18
CA MET A 400 19.45 7.66 -5.47
C MET A 400 20.00 6.54 -6.35
N ALA A 401 19.63 6.50 -7.63
CA ALA A 401 20.08 5.49 -8.57
C ALA A 401 21.60 5.51 -8.76
N GLU A 402 22.23 6.68 -8.75
CA GLU A 402 23.69 6.84 -8.85
C GLU A 402 24.48 6.13 -7.73
N LEU A 403 23.86 5.86 -6.57
CA LEU A 403 24.48 5.05 -5.51
C LEU A 403 24.79 3.62 -5.97
N PHE A 404 24.03 3.11 -6.94
CA PHE A 404 24.20 1.76 -7.49
C PHE A 404 25.22 1.72 -8.63
N LYS A 405 25.76 2.86 -9.05
CA LYS A 405 26.68 2.94 -10.19
C LYS A 405 27.88 2.00 -10.02
N ASP A 406 28.25 1.34 -11.11
CA ASP A 406 29.39 0.42 -11.22
C ASP A 406 29.32 -0.84 -10.35
N LYS A 407 28.19 -1.09 -9.65
CA LYS A 407 27.99 -2.30 -8.85
C LYS A 407 28.08 -3.57 -9.70
N THR A 408 28.76 -4.60 -9.20
CA THR A 408 28.80 -5.93 -9.80
C THR A 408 27.49 -6.68 -9.52
N GLU A 409 27.22 -7.78 -10.24
CA GLU A 409 26.07 -8.63 -9.93
C GLU A 409 26.16 -9.23 -8.53
N ASP A 410 27.37 -9.59 -8.06
CA ASP A 410 27.58 -10.08 -6.70
C ASP A 410 27.23 -9.02 -5.64
N GLU A 411 27.63 -7.76 -5.86
CA GLU A 411 27.24 -6.65 -4.97
C GLU A 411 25.72 -6.42 -5.01
N LEU A 412 25.10 -6.49 -6.19
CA LEU A 412 23.64 -6.34 -6.33
C LEU A 412 22.87 -7.48 -5.65
N GLU A 413 23.37 -8.71 -5.72
CA GLU A 413 22.82 -9.85 -5.00
C GLU A 413 22.92 -9.63 -3.48
N GLU A 414 24.08 -9.18 -2.98
CA GLU A 414 24.28 -8.88 -1.56
C GLU A 414 23.30 -7.78 -1.08
N LEU A 415 23.10 -6.74 -1.89
CA LEU A 415 22.13 -5.68 -1.61
C LEU A 415 20.70 -6.24 -1.57
N ALA A 416 20.30 -7.07 -2.54
CA ALA A 416 18.97 -7.67 -2.58
C ALA A 416 18.74 -8.66 -1.41
N ALA A 417 19.74 -9.47 -1.08
CA ALA A 417 19.71 -10.45 0.01
C ALA A 417 19.62 -9.81 1.42
N SER A 418 19.81 -8.49 1.52
CA SER A 418 19.52 -7.73 2.75
C SER A 418 18.05 -7.85 3.19
N PHE A 419 17.14 -8.21 2.27
CA PHE A 419 15.72 -8.40 2.55
C PHE A 419 15.35 -9.83 2.98
N ASN A 420 16.28 -10.79 2.94
CA ASN A 420 16.03 -12.12 3.51
C ASN A 420 15.66 -12.00 5.00
N LEU A 421 14.74 -12.85 5.48
CA LEU A 421 14.25 -12.77 6.86
C LEU A 421 15.37 -12.84 7.90
N GLU A 422 16.39 -13.69 7.69
CA GLU A 422 17.56 -13.81 8.56
C GLU A 422 18.43 -12.53 8.64
N ASN A 423 18.28 -11.64 7.67
CA ASN A 423 18.93 -10.34 7.58
C ASN A 423 18.02 -9.17 8.02
N CYS A 424 16.82 -9.49 8.51
CA CYS A 424 15.86 -8.54 9.05
C CYS A 424 15.81 -8.61 10.58
N VAL A 425 15.15 -7.62 11.17
CA VAL A 425 14.80 -7.53 12.58
C VAL A 425 13.29 -7.64 12.70
N GLU A 426 12.82 -8.48 13.60
CA GLU A 426 11.41 -8.52 13.95
C GLU A 426 11.03 -7.31 14.82
N ARG A 427 9.91 -6.68 14.51
CA ARG A 427 9.28 -5.71 15.41
C ARG A 427 8.50 -6.46 16.49
N SER A 428 9.22 -7.03 17.45
CA SER A 428 8.67 -7.99 18.42
C SER A 428 7.40 -7.47 19.11
N LYS A 429 7.33 -6.19 19.49
CA LYS A 429 6.15 -5.66 20.16
C LYS A 429 4.91 -5.56 19.27
N LEU A 430 5.08 -5.26 17.98
CA LEU A 430 3.99 -5.32 17.01
C LEU A 430 3.51 -6.76 16.87
N ASN A 431 4.45 -7.68 16.64
CA ASN A 431 4.15 -9.09 16.39
C ASN A 431 3.48 -9.76 17.62
N GLU A 432 3.85 -9.37 18.84
CA GLU A 432 3.17 -9.78 20.08
C GLU A 432 1.71 -9.34 20.13
N ILE A 433 1.44 -8.07 19.79
CA ILE A 433 0.07 -7.51 19.81
C ILE A 433 -0.80 -8.22 18.78
N LEU A 434 -0.29 -8.40 17.56
CA LEU A 434 -1.00 -9.06 16.48
C LEU A 434 -1.24 -10.55 16.81
N ARG A 435 -0.23 -11.26 17.32
CA ARG A 435 -0.36 -12.66 17.74
C ARG A 435 -1.42 -12.83 18.82
N ALA A 436 -1.46 -11.94 19.81
CA ALA A 436 -2.47 -11.99 20.87
C ALA A 436 -3.88 -11.86 20.29
N GLU A 437 -4.10 -10.92 19.38
CA GLU A 437 -5.41 -10.72 18.73
C GLU A 437 -5.87 -11.96 17.96
N VAL A 438 -4.96 -12.65 17.25
CA VAL A 438 -5.32 -13.84 16.46
C VAL A 438 -5.50 -15.11 17.31
N ILE A 439 -4.84 -15.21 18.46
CA ILE A 439 -5.02 -16.34 19.40
C ILE A 439 -6.34 -16.21 20.15
N ASP A 440 -6.67 -15.00 20.60
CA ASP A 440 -7.86 -14.72 21.43
C ASP A 440 -9.16 -14.65 20.62
N ALA A 441 -9.07 -14.65 19.27
CA ALA A 441 -10.22 -14.77 18.39
C ALA A 441 -10.98 -16.10 18.63
N PRO A 442 -12.31 -16.07 18.90
CA PRO A 442 -13.14 -17.25 19.08
C PRO A 442 -12.88 -18.32 18.00
N LYS A 443 -12.74 -19.59 18.40
CA LYS A 443 -12.49 -20.70 17.45
C LYS A 443 -13.56 -20.86 16.36
N THR A 444 -14.76 -20.31 16.57
CA THR A 444 -15.86 -20.25 15.59
C THR A 444 -15.69 -19.15 14.54
N GLU A 445 -14.71 -18.24 14.71
CA GLU A 445 -14.34 -17.16 13.77
C GLU A 445 -13.07 -17.50 12.95
N LYS A 446 -12.49 -18.71 13.11
CA LYS A 446 -11.30 -19.16 12.35
C LYS A 446 -11.58 -19.62 10.91
N ALA A 447 -12.76 -19.31 10.39
CA ALA A 447 -13.10 -19.31 8.98
C ALA A 447 -14.04 -18.11 8.82
N VAL A 448 -13.80 -17.12 7.96
CA VAL A 448 -13.64 -17.22 6.51
C VAL A 448 -13.00 -15.89 6.09
N VAL A 449 -11.93 -15.99 5.28
CA VAL A 449 -11.27 -14.90 4.53
C VAL A 449 -11.54 -13.50 5.07
#